data_AF-A0A316Q8A9-F1
#
_entry.id   AF-A0A316Q8A9-F1
#
_cell.length_a   1.000
_cell.length_b   1.000
_cell.length_c   1.000
_cell.angle_alpha   90.00
_cell.angle_beta   90.00
_cell.angle_gamma   90.00
#
_symmetry.space_group_name_H-M   'P 1'
#
loop_
_entity.id
_entity.type
_entity.pdbx_description
1 polymer ?
#
loop_
_entity_poly.entity_id
_entity_poly.type
_entity_poly.pdbx_seq_one_letter_code
_entity_poly.pdbx_strand_id
1 'polypeptide(L)'
;MERKKKVLFVCSANTCRSVMAEKILCEYGGDRYDASSAGLFAHAGEPMLPACAQALSAVFPRPVSYTSHFSRRLTADLLADSDIVCAVSEGYASLLRQFYPEYADKIVFFRKESPIFPTFPERRLCAG
;
A
#
# COMPACT_ATOMS: atom_id res chain seq x y z
N MET A 1 19.72 -3.09 -15.29
CA MET A 1 18.30 -3.22 -14.90
C MET A 1 18.15 -2.42 -13.61
N GLU A 2 17.35 -1.35 -13.61
CA GLU A 2 17.16 -0.54 -12.39
C GLU A 2 16.46 -1.36 -11.31
N ARG A 3 16.87 -1.17 -10.05
CA ARG A 3 16.26 -1.82 -8.89
C ARG A 3 14.83 -1.29 -8.70
N LYS A 4 13.85 -2.18 -8.48
CA LYS A 4 12.46 -1.79 -8.15
C LYS A 4 12.45 -0.88 -6.92
N LYS A 5 11.68 0.22 -6.95
CA LYS A 5 11.47 1.09 -5.78
C LYS A 5 10.53 0.40 -4.79
N LYS A 6 10.97 0.27 -3.54
CA LYS A 6 10.20 -0.34 -2.46
C LYS A 6 9.22 0.66 -1.85
N VAL A 7 7.93 0.36 -1.88
CA VAL A 7 6.84 1.20 -1.38
C VAL A 7 6.12 0.49 -0.24
N LEU A 8 6.10 1.12 0.94
CA LEU A 8 5.35 0.64 2.09
C LEU A 8 4.08 1.47 2.32
N PHE A 9 2.92 0.84 2.18
CA PHE A 9 1.64 1.46 2.49
C PHE A 9 1.28 1.29 3.97
N VAL A 10 0.96 2.40 4.65
CA VAL A 10 0.64 2.37 6.07
C VAL A 10 -0.77 2.90 6.33
N CYS A 11 -1.56 2.11 7.06
CA CYS A 11 -2.83 2.55 7.62
C CYS A 11 -2.91 2.25 9.13
N SER A 12 -4.11 2.25 9.71
CA SER A 12 -4.30 1.91 11.12
C SER A 12 -4.06 0.43 11.40
N ALA A 13 -4.92 -0.43 10.85
CA ALA A 13 -5.03 -1.84 11.24
C ALA A 13 -4.42 -2.84 10.23
N ASN A 14 -4.01 -2.38 9.04
CA ASN A 14 -3.51 -3.23 7.95
C ASN A 14 -4.49 -4.30 7.44
N THR A 15 -5.77 -3.99 7.40
CA THR A 15 -6.82 -4.91 6.93
C THR A 15 -7.62 -4.40 5.74
N CYS A 16 -7.42 -3.14 5.29
CA CYS A 16 -8.13 -2.65 4.10
C CYS A 16 -7.32 -1.68 3.23
N ARG A 17 -7.29 -0.37 3.53
CA ARG A 17 -6.74 0.65 2.61
C ARG A 17 -5.28 0.41 2.20
N SER A 18 -4.40 0.10 3.15
CA SER A 18 -3.00 -0.19 2.82
C SER A 18 -2.83 -1.50 2.05
N VAL A 19 -3.68 -2.50 2.33
CA VAL A 19 -3.69 -3.80 1.62
C VAL A 19 -4.13 -3.63 0.18
N MET A 20 -5.20 -2.86 -0.06
CA MET A 20 -5.67 -2.56 -1.42
C MET A 20 -4.57 -1.84 -2.21
N ALA A 21 -3.93 -0.84 -1.62
CA ALA A 21 -2.86 -0.10 -2.28
C ALA A 21 -1.65 -0.99 -2.62
N GLU A 22 -1.23 -1.88 -1.70
CA GLU A 22 -0.21 -2.88 -1.95
C GLU A 22 -0.59 -3.76 -3.15
N LYS A 23 -1.74 -4.43 -3.09
CA LYS A 23 -2.16 -5.38 -4.12
C LYS A 23 -2.27 -4.70 -5.49
N ILE A 24 -2.82 -3.48 -5.55
CA ILE A 24 -2.95 -2.70 -6.79
C ILE A 24 -1.57 -2.34 -7.35
N LEU A 25 -0.63 -1.88 -6.51
CA LEU A 25 0.70 -1.52 -6.98
C LEU A 25 1.52 -2.76 -7.36
N CYS A 26 1.33 -3.91 -6.70
CA CYS A 26 1.93 -5.17 -7.14
C CYS A 26 1.40 -5.62 -8.51
N GLU A 27 0.09 -5.49 -8.76
CA GLU A 27 -0.53 -5.89 -10.03
C GLU A 27 -0.15 -4.95 -11.19
N TYR A 28 -0.08 -3.64 -10.93
CA TYR A 28 0.07 -2.62 -11.98
C TYR A 28 1.38 -1.84 -11.97
N GLY A 29 2.23 -2.05 -10.96
CA GLY A 29 3.53 -1.37 -10.81
C GLY A 29 4.64 -1.93 -11.68
N GLY A 30 4.46 -3.14 -12.24
CA GLY A 30 5.40 -3.80 -13.14
C GLY A 30 6.81 -3.93 -12.54
N ASP A 31 7.83 -3.60 -13.33
CA ASP A 31 9.23 -3.64 -12.89
C ASP A 31 9.74 -2.36 -12.24
N ARG A 32 8.84 -1.40 -11.96
CA ARG A 32 9.21 -0.13 -11.34
C ARG A 32 9.09 -0.15 -9.82
N TYR A 33 8.13 -0.92 -9.29
CA TYR A 33 7.78 -0.89 -7.88
C TYR A 33 7.72 -2.29 -7.27
N ASP A 34 8.10 -2.37 -6.00
CA ASP A 34 7.89 -3.51 -5.11
C ASP A 34 7.08 -3.00 -3.92
N ALA A 35 5.87 -3.52 -3.71
CA ALA A 35 4.93 -2.94 -2.75
C ALA A 35 4.68 -3.87 -1.58
N SER A 36 4.58 -3.28 -0.39
CA SER A 36 4.16 -3.98 0.82
C SER A 36 3.29 -3.08 1.69
N SER A 37 2.61 -3.63 2.69
CA SER A 37 1.77 -2.86 3.60
C SER A 37 1.99 -3.20 5.07
N ALA A 38 1.66 -2.26 5.96
CA ALA A 38 1.65 -2.45 7.40
C ALA A 38 0.60 -1.56 8.07
N GLY A 39 0.43 -1.73 9.37
CA GLY A 39 -0.50 -0.95 10.18
C GLY A 39 0.17 -0.38 11.41
N LEU A 40 -0.02 0.91 11.66
CA LEU A 40 0.57 1.60 12.81
C LEU A 40 0.08 1.04 14.14
N PHE A 41 -1.18 0.60 14.19
CA PHE A 41 -1.84 0.05 15.37
C PHE A 41 -2.36 -1.38 15.13
N ALA A 42 -1.83 -2.08 14.12
CA ALA A 42 -2.32 -3.41 13.77
C ALA A 42 -2.07 -4.44 14.88
N HIS A 43 -3.08 -5.27 15.12
CA HIS A 43 -2.91 -6.60 15.69
C HIS A 43 -2.46 -7.53 14.56
N ALA A 44 -1.44 -8.35 14.78
CA ALA A 44 -0.92 -9.23 13.75
C ALA A 44 -1.83 -10.45 13.54
N GLY A 45 -1.96 -10.90 12.29
CA GLY A 45 -2.68 -12.13 11.96
C GLY A 45 -4.17 -11.96 11.66
N GLU A 46 -4.69 -10.74 11.56
CA GLU A 46 -6.05 -10.50 11.08
C GLU A 46 -6.09 -10.56 9.55
N PRO A 47 -7.04 -11.29 8.95
CA PRO A 47 -7.17 -11.30 7.50
C PRO A 47 -7.57 -9.91 6.97
N MET A 48 -7.38 -9.65 5.68
CA MET A 48 -7.97 -8.45 5.09
C MET A 48 -9.51 -8.50 5.18
N LEU A 49 -10.15 -7.33 5.22
CA LEU A 49 -11.60 -7.25 5.23
C LEU A 49 -12.19 -7.89 3.97
N PRO A 50 -13.25 -8.71 4.09
CA PRO A 50 -13.89 -9.36 2.93
C PRO A 50 -14.32 -8.38 1.84
N ALA A 51 -14.82 -7.20 2.21
CA ALA A 51 -15.19 -6.15 1.27
C ALA A 51 -14.00 -5.65 0.42
N CYS A 52 -12.79 -5.62 0.99
CA CYS A 52 -11.60 -5.17 0.28
C CYS A 52 -11.10 -6.27 -0.68
N ALA A 53 -11.24 -7.56 -0.30
CA ALA A 53 -11.02 -8.69 -1.21
C ALA A 53 -12.03 -8.73 -2.37
N GLN A 54 -13.31 -8.44 -2.10
CA GLN A 54 -14.35 -8.34 -3.12
C GLN A 54 -14.07 -7.20 -4.09
N ALA A 55 -13.70 -6.01 -3.59
CA ALA A 55 -13.35 -4.88 -4.42
C ALA A 55 -12.14 -5.18 -5.33
N LEU A 56 -11.10 -5.83 -4.80
CA LEU A 56 -9.94 -6.26 -5.59
C LEU A 56 -10.33 -7.30 -6.66
N SER A 57 -11.19 -8.26 -6.31
CA SER A 57 -11.68 -9.28 -7.23
C SER A 57 -12.50 -8.68 -8.39
N ALA A 58 -13.12 -7.53 -8.19
CA ALA A 58 -13.88 -6.82 -9.24
C ALA A 58 -12.99 -6.11 -10.26
N VAL A 59 -11.73 -5.80 -9.92
CA VAL A 59 -10.81 -5.02 -10.77
C VAL A 59 -9.60 -5.82 -11.27
N PHE A 60 -9.34 -6.99 -10.69
CA PHE A 60 -8.24 -7.87 -11.08
C PHE A 60 -8.73 -8.97 -12.02
N PRO A 61 -7.84 -9.51 -12.89
CA PRO A 61 -8.20 -10.61 -13.78
C PRO A 61 -8.46 -11.93 -13.04
N ARG A 62 -8.14 -12.02 -11.75
CA ARG A 62 -8.31 -13.21 -10.91
C ARG A 62 -8.95 -12.83 -9.57
N PRO A 63 -9.78 -13.72 -8.99
CA PRO A 63 -10.36 -13.49 -7.68
C PRO A 63 -9.29 -13.42 -6.59
N VAL A 64 -9.50 -12.54 -5.61
CA VAL A 64 -8.62 -12.34 -4.46
C VAL A 64 -9.31 -12.89 -3.22
N SER A 65 -8.66 -13.83 -2.52
CA SER A 65 -9.13 -14.33 -1.24
C SER A 65 -8.84 -13.32 -0.13
N TYR A 66 -9.78 -13.16 0.82
CA TYR A 66 -9.55 -12.33 2.01
C TYR A 66 -8.49 -12.92 2.97
N THR A 67 -8.15 -14.21 2.82
CA THR A 67 -7.04 -14.87 3.54
C THR A 67 -5.70 -14.81 2.81
N SER A 68 -5.62 -14.11 1.66
CA SER A 68 -4.36 -13.91 0.92
C SER A 68 -3.44 -12.82 1.50
N HIS A 69 -3.86 -12.23 2.62
CA HIS A 69 -3.14 -11.21 3.36
C HIS A 69 -3.45 -11.37 4.84
N PHE A 70 -2.45 -11.15 5.68
CA PHE A 70 -2.59 -11.04 7.11
C PHE A 70 -1.95 -9.75 7.59
N SER A 71 -2.65 -9.04 8.47
CA SER A 71 -2.18 -7.81 9.06
C SER A 71 -0.84 -8.02 9.76
N ARG A 72 0.04 -7.04 9.63
CA ARG A 72 1.28 -6.95 10.39
C ARG A 72 1.46 -5.56 10.96
N ARG A 73 2.06 -5.51 12.15
CA ARG A 73 2.40 -4.25 12.81
C ARG A 73 3.56 -3.58 12.09
N LEU A 74 3.48 -2.26 11.98
CA LEU A 74 4.60 -1.46 11.50
C LEU A 74 5.80 -1.60 12.45
N THR A 75 7.00 -1.74 11.88
CA THR A 75 8.27 -1.77 12.61
C THR A 75 9.28 -0.84 11.96
N ALA A 76 10.32 -0.46 12.71
CA ALA A 76 11.42 0.35 12.18
C ALA A 76 12.13 -0.34 11.00
N ASP A 77 12.27 -1.67 11.03
CA ASP A 77 12.89 -2.43 9.93
C ASP A 77 12.10 -2.32 8.63
N LEU A 78 10.77 -2.35 8.71
CA LEU A 78 9.91 -2.15 7.53
C LEU A 78 10.09 -0.74 6.95
N LEU A 79 10.23 0.27 7.83
CA LEU A 79 10.53 1.62 7.40
C LEU A 79 11.92 1.67 6.76
N ALA A 80 12.94 1.12 7.40
CA ALA A 80 14.32 1.10 6.91
C ALA A 80 14.45 0.46 5.52
N ASP A 81 13.77 -0.67 5.29
CA ASP A 81 13.81 -1.40 4.01
C ASP A 81 13.03 -0.71 2.88
N SER A 82 12.26 0.35 3.16
CA SER A 82 11.43 1.03 2.18
C SER A 82 12.07 2.29 1.62
N ASP A 83 11.91 2.53 0.31
CA ASP A 83 12.31 3.77 -0.35
C ASP A 83 11.24 4.87 -0.18
N ILE A 84 9.96 4.48 -0.16
CA ILE A 84 8.81 5.37 0.01
C ILE A 84 7.86 4.77 1.04
N VAL A 85 7.43 5.58 2.01
CA VAL A 85 6.40 5.20 2.99
C VAL A 85 5.16 6.03 2.71
N CYS A 86 4.08 5.41 2.23
CA CYS A 86 2.84 6.10 1.89
C CYS A 86 1.75 5.83 2.93
N ALA A 87 1.45 6.83 3.75
CA ALA A 87 0.32 6.79 4.65
C ALA A 87 -1.01 6.99 3.89
N VAL A 88 -2.08 6.37 4.38
CA VAL A 88 -3.43 6.50 3.77
C VAL A 88 -4.09 7.86 3.99
N SER A 89 -3.56 8.69 4.88
CA SER A 89 -3.99 10.07 5.09
C SER A 89 -2.86 10.92 5.64
N GLU A 90 -3.00 12.24 5.54
CA GLU A 90 -2.06 13.18 6.12
C GLU A 90 -1.91 13.00 7.64
N GLY A 91 -3.01 12.78 8.36
CA GLY A 91 -2.96 12.53 9.80
C GLY A 91 -2.08 11.32 10.18
N TYR A 92 -2.15 10.22 9.43
CA TYR A 92 -1.26 9.08 9.65
C TYR A 92 0.18 9.40 9.26
N ALA A 93 0.42 10.17 8.19
CA ALA A 93 1.77 10.62 7.85
C ALA A 93 2.38 11.49 8.97
N SER A 94 1.62 12.43 9.52
CA SER A 94 2.06 13.27 10.63
C SER A 94 2.40 12.45 11.87
N LEU A 95 1.57 11.46 12.24
CA LEU A 95 1.88 10.52 13.33
C LEU A 95 3.15 9.71 13.06
N LEU A 96 3.32 9.20 11.85
CA LEU A 96 4.52 8.45 11.47
C LEU A 96 5.78 9.30 11.57
N ARG A 97 5.74 10.56 11.10
CA ARG A 97 6.88 11.48 11.23
C ARG A 97 7.19 11.85 12.67
N GLN A 98 6.18 11.86 13.55
CA GLN A 98 6.36 12.09 14.97
C GLN A 98 6.98 10.88 15.68
N PHE A 99 6.52 9.67 15.37
CA PHE A 99 7.03 8.44 15.99
C PHE A 99 8.37 7.96 15.41
N TYR A 100 8.65 8.30 14.15
CA TYR A 100 9.85 7.89 13.42
C TYR A 100 10.47 9.06 12.65
N PRO A 101 10.98 10.07 13.37
CA PRO A 101 11.53 11.28 12.76
C PRO A 101 12.71 10.99 11.80
N GLU A 102 13.47 9.91 12.03
CA GLU A 102 14.58 9.50 11.17
C GLU A 102 14.16 9.10 9.75
N TYR A 103 12.87 8.80 9.52
CA TYR A 103 12.33 8.44 8.22
C TYR A 103 11.41 9.53 7.64
N ALA A 104 11.37 10.72 8.23
CA ALA A 104 10.40 11.76 7.87
C ALA A 104 10.43 12.15 6.38
N ASP A 105 11.61 12.17 5.77
CA ASP A 105 11.83 12.60 4.39
C ASP A 105 11.19 11.65 3.35
N LYS A 106 11.06 10.37 3.69
CA LYS A 106 10.44 9.37 2.81
C LYS A 106 8.98 9.07 3.14
N ILE A 107 8.45 9.70 4.20
CA ILE A 107 7.03 9.58 4.57
C ILE A 107 6.22 10.57 3.73
N VAL A 108 5.34 10.03 2.90
CA VAL A 108 4.34 10.76 2.13
C VAL A 108 2.95 10.27 2.53
N PHE A 109 1.91 10.94 2.04
CA PHE A 109 0.53 10.45 2.16
C PHE A 109 -0.13 10.35 0.79
N PHE A 110 -1.23 9.60 0.75
CA PHE A 110 -2.00 9.42 -0.46
C PHE A 110 -2.63 10.76 -0.89
N ARG A 111 -2.11 11.35 -1.97
CA ARG A 111 -2.66 12.52 -2.68
C ARG A 111 -2.66 12.23 -4.17
N LYS A 112 -3.53 12.88 -4.95
CA LYS A 112 -3.64 12.66 -6.40
C LYS A 112 -2.30 12.88 -7.15
N GLU A 113 -1.44 13.74 -6.62
CA GLU A 113 -0.11 14.09 -7.15
C GLU A 113 1.02 13.32 -6.43
N SER A 114 0.75 12.11 -5.92
CA SER A 114 1.75 11.31 -5.20
C SER A 114 2.69 10.60 -6.18
N PRO A 115 4.01 10.52 -5.92
CA PRO A 115 5.01 9.93 -6.83
C PRO A 115 4.85 8.43 -7.10
N ILE A 116 3.91 7.79 -6.42
CA ILE A 116 3.57 6.36 -6.53
C ILE A 116 2.40 6.10 -7.48
N PHE A 117 1.75 7.13 -8.05
CA PHE A 117 0.68 6.90 -9.04
C PHE A 117 1.30 6.27 -10.29
N PRO A 118 0.98 4.99 -10.61
CA PRO A 118 1.32 4.49 -11.93
C PRO A 118 0.56 5.34 -12.93
N THR A 119 1.24 5.77 -13.99
CA THR A 119 0.57 6.13 -15.23
C THR A 119 -0.20 4.90 -15.67
N PHE A 120 -1.49 4.84 -15.33
CA PHE A 120 -2.37 3.81 -15.86
C PHE A 120 -2.33 3.98 -17.38
N PRO A 121 -1.90 2.97 -18.16
CA PRO A 121 -2.16 3.00 -19.58
C PRO A 121 -3.67 3.17 -19.72
N GLU A 122 -4.10 4.11 -20.56
CA GLU A 122 -5.51 4.36 -20.84
C GLU A 122 -6.17 3.03 -21.24
N ARG A 123 -6.74 2.32 -20.27
CA ARG A 123 -7.65 1.23 -20.59
C ARG A 123 -8.88 1.92 -21.14
N ARG A 124 -9.05 1.76 -22.46
CA ARG A 124 -10.33 1.86 -23.16
C ARG A 124 -11.42 1.45 -22.18
N LEU A 125 -12.19 2.43 -21.71
CA LEU A 125 -13.54 2.19 -21.28
C LEU A 125 -14.16 1.34 -22.39
N CYS A 126 -14.60 0.13 -22.06
CA CYS A 126 -15.44 -0.64 -22.94
C CYS A 126 -16.66 0.22 -23.24
N ALA A 127 -16.62 0.89 -24.40
CA ALA A 127 -17.82 1.30 -25.11
C ALA A 127 -18.38 -0.02 -25.67
N GLY A 128 -19.42 -0.52 -25.01
CA GLY A 128 -20.18 -1.70 -25.39
C GLY A 128 -21.51 -1.66 -24.64
#